data_AF-A0A9D2FS79-F1
#
_entry.id   AF-A0A9D2FS79-F1
#
_cell.length_a   1.000
_cell.length_b   1.000
_cell.length_c   1.000
_cell.angle_alpha   90.00
_cell.angle_beta   90.00
_cell.angle_gamma   90.00
#
_symmetry.space_group_name_H-M   'P 1'
#
loop_
_entity.id
_entity.type
_entity.pdbx_description
1 polymer ?
#
loop_
_entity_poly.entity_id
_entity_poly.type
_entity_poly.pdbx_seq_one_letter_code
_entity_poly.pdbx_strand_id
1 'polypeptide(L)'
;MSEFRLTTVEEFEAATERLLETGAKVGADSWQARVKNQTPHCKFGEEGICCRICTMGPCRITKKAPRGICGCDVHGIVGRNYLKFTAGGAATHSDHGREICHTLYEAAADGCYKVKDPDKLIRIAKEWDIETEGKDIYDLAHEVAYTGLMEYGKPFGTQRF
;
A
#
# COMPACT_ATOMS: atom_id res chain seq x y z
N MET A 1 23.78 23.93 -15.57
CA MET A 1 22.72 22.97 -15.93
C MET A 1 23.38 21.61 -15.96
N SER A 2 23.02 20.69 -15.06
CA SER A 2 23.55 19.32 -15.15
C SER A 2 22.98 18.68 -16.42
N GLU A 3 23.83 18.07 -17.24
CA GLU A 3 23.36 17.24 -18.34
C GLU A 3 22.41 16.17 -17.79
N PHE A 4 21.18 16.14 -18.29
CA PHE A 4 20.25 15.07 -17.97
C PHE A 4 20.79 13.79 -18.61
N ARG A 5 21.24 12.86 -17.77
CA ARG A 5 21.74 11.55 -18.18
C ARG A 5 20.96 10.48 -17.45
N LEU A 6 20.46 9.51 -18.21
CA LEU A 6 19.87 8.29 -17.67
C LEU A 6 20.98 7.27 -17.40
N THR A 7 20.92 6.61 -16.25
CA THR A 7 21.79 5.48 -15.89
C THR A 7 21.40 4.26 -16.72
N THR A 8 22.37 3.54 -17.28
CA THR A 8 22.10 2.32 -18.05
C THR A 8 21.80 1.12 -17.14
N VAL A 9 21.23 0.05 -17.70
CA VAL A 9 20.97 -1.18 -16.95
C VAL A 9 22.28 -1.77 -16.42
N GLU A 10 23.32 -1.78 -17.25
CA GLU A 10 24.65 -2.30 -16.89
C GLU A 10 25.27 -1.50 -15.74
N GLU A 11 25.08 -0.18 -15.72
CA GLU A 11 25.55 0.67 -14.62
C GLU A 11 24.79 0.35 -13.31
N PHE A 12 23.49 0.08 -13.37
CA PHE A 12 22.70 -0.37 -12.21
C PHE A 12 23.11 -1.75 -11.71
N GLU A 13 23.35 -2.69 -12.61
CA GLU A 13 23.80 -4.04 -12.29
C GLU A 13 25.18 -4.01 -11.64
N ALA A 14 26.14 -3.25 -12.21
CA ALA A 14 27.47 -3.07 -11.63
C ALA A 14 27.43 -2.38 -10.26
N ALA A 15 26.52 -1.42 -10.04
CA ALA A 15 26.30 -0.84 -8.73
C ALA A 15 25.74 -1.86 -7.73
N THR A 16 24.79 -2.68 -8.17
CA THR A 16 24.20 -3.74 -7.35
C THR A 16 25.23 -4.80 -6.96
N GLU A 17 26.06 -5.24 -7.91
CA GLU A 17 27.12 -6.23 -7.66
C GLU A 17 28.13 -5.73 -6.62
N ARG A 18 28.59 -4.47 -6.75
CA ARG A 18 29.46 -3.86 -5.74
C ARG A 18 28.84 -3.83 -4.35
N LEU A 19 27.53 -3.57 -4.25
CA LEU A 19 26.81 -3.59 -2.97
C LEU A 19 26.68 -5.02 -2.41
N LEU A 20 26.45 -6.01 -3.27
CA LEU A 20 26.40 -7.42 -2.88
C LEU A 20 27.76 -7.91 -2.37
N GLU A 21 28.86 -7.55 -3.04
CA GLU A 21 30.22 -7.84 -2.57
C GLU A 21 30.52 -7.18 -1.22
N THR A 22 30.11 -5.92 -1.06
CA THR A 22 30.29 -5.19 0.19
C THR A 22 29.49 -5.84 1.32
N GLY A 23 28.24 -6.21 1.05
CA GLY A 23 27.38 -6.95 1.98
C GLY A 23 28.04 -8.25 2.43
N ALA A 24 28.59 -9.03 1.49
CA ALA A 24 29.32 -10.26 1.81
C ALA A 24 30.54 -10.01 2.72
N LYS A 25 31.32 -8.95 2.47
CA LYS A 25 32.50 -8.60 3.30
C LYS A 25 32.13 -8.25 4.75
N VAL A 26 30.95 -7.68 4.98
CA VAL A 26 30.48 -7.27 6.32
C VAL A 26 29.51 -8.26 6.95
N GLY A 27 29.26 -9.40 6.31
CA GLY A 27 28.32 -10.42 6.80
C GLY A 27 26.84 -10.00 6.73
N ALA A 28 26.48 -9.10 5.82
CA ALA A 28 25.12 -8.67 5.59
C ALA A 28 24.48 -9.41 4.41
N ASP A 29 23.46 -10.23 4.69
CA ASP A 29 22.72 -10.95 3.67
C ASP A 29 21.77 -10.02 2.89
N SER A 30 21.82 -10.12 1.57
CA SER A 30 20.86 -9.47 0.67
C SER A 30 19.56 -10.28 0.53
N TRP A 31 18.53 -9.68 -0.07
CA TRP A 31 17.31 -10.44 -0.37
C TRP A 31 17.58 -11.57 -1.37
N GLN A 32 18.52 -11.38 -2.31
CA GLN A 32 18.96 -12.39 -3.28
C GLN A 32 19.66 -13.57 -2.60
N ALA A 33 20.35 -13.34 -1.48
CA ALA A 33 20.91 -14.43 -0.68
C ALA A 33 19.80 -15.18 0.07
N ARG A 34 18.88 -14.44 0.70
CA ARG A 34 17.80 -15.04 1.50
C ARG A 34 16.78 -15.85 0.68
N VAL A 35 16.49 -15.44 -0.56
CA VAL A 35 15.54 -16.17 -1.41
C VAL A 35 16.02 -17.59 -1.74
N LYS A 36 17.35 -17.80 -1.84
CA LYS A 36 17.94 -19.13 -2.05
C LYS A 36 17.59 -20.08 -0.91
N ASN A 37 17.62 -19.60 0.33
CA ASN A 37 17.26 -20.38 1.52
C ASN A 37 15.75 -20.63 1.65
N GLN A 38 14.93 -19.86 0.93
CA GLN A 38 13.48 -20.05 0.86
C GLN A 38 13.05 -20.90 -0.35
N THR A 39 13.99 -21.33 -1.20
CA THR A 39 13.73 -22.09 -2.43
C THR A 39 14.08 -23.57 -2.25
N PRO A 40 13.21 -24.52 -2.64
CA PRO A 40 11.86 -24.31 -3.20
C PRO A 40 10.87 -23.82 -2.13
N HIS A 41 9.92 -22.96 -2.54
CA HIS A 41 8.88 -22.50 -1.63
C HIS A 41 7.88 -23.61 -1.29
N CYS A 42 7.08 -23.40 -0.23
CA CYS A 42 6.03 -24.33 0.15
C CYS A 42 4.92 -24.35 -0.91
N LYS A 43 4.75 -25.49 -1.57
CA LYS A 43 3.78 -25.68 -2.66
C LYS A 43 2.32 -25.34 -2.28
N PHE A 44 1.90 -25.64 -1.05
CA PHE A 44 0.55 -25.25 -0.58
C PHE A 44 0.39 -23.74 -0.46
N GLY A 45 1.47 -23.03 -0.14
CA GLY A 45 1.50 -21.57 -0.09
C GLY A 45 1.49 -20.97 -1.49
N GLU A 46 2.33 -21.47 -2.40
CA GLU A 46 2.37 -21.04 -3.80
C GLU A 46 1.03 -21.25 -4.52
N GLU A 47 0.39 -22.40 -4.33
CA GLU A 47 -0.92 -22.71 -4.92
C GLU A 47 -2.08 -22.03 -4.15
N GLY A 48 -1.82 -21.41 -2.98
CA GLY A 48 -2.83 -20.73 -2.17
C GLY A 48 -3.82 -21.65 -1.43
N ILE A 49 -3.53 -22.95 -1.36
CA ILE A 49 -4.43 -24.01 -0.86
C ILE A 49 -4.21 -24.37 0.62
N CYS A 50 -3.51 -23.52 1.37
CA CYS A 50 -3.33 -23.59 2.82
C CYS A 50 -4.19 -22.51 3.51
N CYS A 51 -4.91 -22.86 4.58
CA CYS A 51 -5.72 -21.92 5.35
C CYS A 51 -5.28 -21.86 6.82
N ARG A 52 -5.04 -20.65 7.31
CA ARG A 52 -4.63 -20.33 8.69
C ARG A 52 -5.50 -19.24 9.34
N ILE A 53 -6.75 -19.12 8.91
CA ILE A 53 -7.66 -18.04 9.36
C ILE A 53 -8.17 -18.26 10.80
N CYS A 54 -8.17 -19.50 11.29
CA CYS A 54 -8.62 -19.83 12.64
C CYS A 54 -7.70 -20.88 13.30
N THR A 55 -7.92 -21.12 14.58
CA THR A 55 -7.12 -22.02 15.43
C THR A 55 -7.45 -23.51 15.26
N MET A 56 -8.52 -23.87 14.56
CA MET A 56 -8.77 -25.29 14.21
C MET A 56 -7.76 -25.81 13.18
N GLY A 57 -7.24 -24.93 12.32
CA GLY A 57 -6.21 -25.25 11.33
C GLY A 57 -4.81 -25.41 11.93
N PRO A 58 -3.75 -25.42 11.09
CA PRO A 58 -3.75 -25.12 9.66
C PRO A 58 -4.41 -26.22 8.83
N CYS A 59 -5.27 -25.82 7.88
CA CYS A 59 -5.83 -26.74 6.90
C CYS A 59 -4.99 -26.73 5.61
N ARG A 60 -4.77 -27.90 5.00
CA ARG A 60 -4.13 -28.05 3.68
C ARG A 60 -5.02 -28.90 2.79
N ILE A 61 -5.33 -28.41 1.60
CA ILE A 61 -6.21 -29.13 0.68
C ILE A 61 -5.40 -30.10 -0.18
N THR A 62 -5.88 -31.34 -0.25
CA THR A 62 -5.30 -32.40 -1.08
C THR A 62 -6.42 -33.28 -1.62
N LYS A 63 -6.12 -34.22 -2.52
CA LYS A 63 -7.11 -35.22 -2.95
C LYS A 63 -7.67 -36.06 -1.79
N LYS A 64 -6.89 -36.29 -0.73
CA LYS A 64 -7.31 -37.06 0.46
C LYS A 64 -8.07 -36.21 1.48
N ALA A 65 -7.80 -34.90 1.51
CA ALA A 65 -8.44 -33.93 2.37
C ALA A 65 -8.97 -32.78 1.51
N PRO A 66 -10.10 -32.96 0.80
CA PRO A 66 -10.58 -31.99 -0.19
C PRO A 66 -11.22 -30.74 0.43
N ARG A 67 -11.35 -30.70 1.76
CA ARG A 67 -11.96 -29.61 2.53
C ARG A 67 -11.17 -29.35 3.80
N GLY A 68 -11.22 -28.11 4.29
CA GLY A 68 -10.77 -27.76 5.64
C GLY A 68 -11.72 -28.29 6.72
N ILE A 69 -11.33 -28.18 7.98
CA ILE A 69 -12.09 -28.70 9.14
C ILE A 69 -13.51 -28.11 9.20
N CYS A 70 -13.67 -26.83 8.85
CA CYS A 70 -14.99 -26.18 8.79
C CYS A 70 -15.81 -26.53 7.54
N GLY A 71 -15.31 -27.39 6.65
CA GLY A 71 -15.98 -27.78 5.41
C GLY A 71 -15.68 -26.91 4.19
N CYS A 72 -14.90 -25.84 4.33
CA CYS A 72 -14.54 -24.98 3.19
C CYS A 72 -13.61 -25.71 2.21
N ASP A 73 -13.92 -25.65 0.92
CA ASP A 73 -13.14 -26.27 -0.15
C ASP A 73 -11.98 -25.38 -0.64
N VAL A 74 -11.30 -25.84 -1.69
CA VAL A 74 -10.16 -25.13 -2.29
C VAL A 74 -10.54 -23.75 -2.83
N HIS A 75 -11.71 -23.61 -3.45
CA HIS A 75 -12.14 -22.34 -4.06
C HIS A 75 -12.39 -21.28 -2.98
N GLY A 76 -13.09 -21.65 -1.91
CA GLY A 76 -13.32 -20.75 -0.80
C GLY A 76 -12.06 -20.42 -0.01
N ILE A 77 -11.07 -21.33 0.06
CA ILE A 77 -9.77 -21.04 0.69
C ILE A 77 -8.95 -20.07 -0.16
N VAL A 78 -8.76 -20.36 -1.46
CA VAL A 78 -7.99 -19.51 -2.36
C VAL A 78 -8.60 -18.12 -2.48
N GLY A 79 -9.93 -18.02 -2.65
CA GLY A 79 -10.63 -16.74 -2.75
C GLY A 79 -10.44 -15.87 -1.50
N ARG A 80 -10.51 -16.45 -0.29
CA ARG A 80 -10.29 -15.72 0.97
C ARG A 80 -8.84 -15.32 1.19
N ASN A 81 -7.89 -16.18 0.80
CA ASN A 81 -6.47 -15.86 0.86
C ASN A 81 -6.14 -14.68 -0.07
N TYR A 82 -6.66 -14.70 -1.30
CA TYR A 82 -6.50 -13.60 -2.25
C TYR A 82 -7.16 -12.30 -1.76
N LEU A 83 -8.40 -12.36 -1.26
CA LEU A 83 -9.08 -11.19 -0.70
C LEU A 83 -8.30 -10.55 0.45
N LYS A 84 -7.71 -11.35 1.35
CA LYS A 84 -6.86 -10.81 2.43
C LYS A 84 -5.57 -10.18 1.90
N PHE A 85 -4.97 -10.76 0.87
CA PHE A 85 -3.79 -10.22 0.22
C PHE A 85 -4.08 -8.85 -0.42
N THR A 86 -5.18 -8.73 -1.17
CA THR A 86 -5.60 -7.46 -1.77
C THR A 86 -6.02 -6.44 -0.73
N ALA A 87 -6.75 -6.85 0.31
CA ALA A 87 -7.12 -5.98 1.42
C ALA A 87 -5.90 -5.42 2.16
N GLY A 88 -4.84 -6.22 2.32
CA GLY A 88 -3.57 -5.77 2.91
C GLY A 88 -2.91 -4.64 2.11
N GLY A 89 -2.84 -4.78 0.77
CA GLY A 89 -2.33 -3.72 -0.10
C GLY A 89 -3.25 -2.50 -0.21
N ALA A 90 -4.56 -2.69 -0.18
CA ALA A 90 -5.51 -1.58 -0.14
C ALA A 90 -5.39 -0.78 1.17
N ALA A 91 -5.18 -1.46 2.30
CA ALA A 91 -4.99 -0.82 3.60
C ALA A 91 -3.77 0.10 3.64
N THR A 92 -2.67 -0.22 2.95
CA THR A 92 -1.49 0.68 2.91
C THR A 92 -1.78 1.98 2.18
N HIS A 93 -2.53 1.94 1.08
CA HIS A 93 -2.94 3.17 0.37
C HIS A 93 -4.02 3.94 1.15
N SER A 94 -4.91 3.22 1.84
CA SER A 94 -5.91 3.80 2.74
C SER A 94 -5.23 4.63 3.84
N ASP A 95 -4.23 4.07 4.53
CA ASP A 95 -3.56 4.78 5.62
C ASP A 95 -2.67 5.93 5.12
N HIS A 96 -1.95 5.70 4.01
CA HIS A 96 -1.16 6.76 3.36
C HIS A 96 -2.02 7.96 2.94
N GLY A 97 -3.19 7.71 2.32
CA GLY A 97 -4.12 8.76 1.94
C GLY A 97 -4.70 9.50 3.16
N ARG A 98 -4.98 8.76 4.25
CA ARG A 98 -5.46 9.34 5.51
C ARG A 98 -4.42 10.27 6.14
N GLU A 99 -3.15 9.86 6.18
CA GLU A 99 -2.06 10.70 6.69
C GLU A 99 -1.88 11.99 5.87
N ILE A 100 -2.01 11.92 4.54
CA ILE A 100 -1.99 13.12 3.70
C ILE A 100 -3.12 14.08 4.08
N CYS A 101 -4.33 13.56 4.30
CA CYS A 101 -5.46 14.39 4.71
C CYS A 101 -5.22 15.02 6.09
N HIS A 102 -4.74 14.26 7.08
CA HIS A 102 -4.35 14.82 8.38
C HIS A 102 -3.27 15.90 8.26
N THR A 103 -2.24 15.66 7.43
CA THR A 103 -1.16 16.63 7.21
C THR A 103 -1.68 17.92 6.57
N LEU A 104 -2.61 17.81 5.61
CA LEU A 104 -3.24 18.98 4.99
C LEU A 104 -4.15 19.73 5.97
N TYR A 105 -4.85 19.01 6.86
CA TYR A 105 -5.70 19.59 7.90
C TYR A 105 -4.89 20.38 8.94
N GLU A 106 -3.67 19.95 9.25
CA GLU A 106 -2.76 20.64 10.19
C GLU A 106 -1.89 21.71 9.49
N ALA A 107 -2.04 21.92 8.17
CA ALA A 107 -1.25 22.89 7.45
C ALA A 107 -1.66 24.33 7.82
N ALA A 108 -0.67 25.23 7.92
CA ALA A 108 -0.87 26.63 8.27
C ALA A 108 0.19 27.52 7.60
N ALA A 109 -0.09 28.83 7.46
CA ALA A 109 0.83 29.78 6.80
C ALA A 109 2.21 29.85 7.47
N ASP A 110 2.24 29.77 8.79
CA ASP A 110 3.41 29.77 9.67
C ASP A 110 3.80 28.37 10.18
N GLY A 111 3.05 27.34 9.78
CA GLY A 111 3.28 25.95 10.18
C GLY A 111 4.43 25.24 9.46
N CYS A 112 4.75 24.04 9.94
CA CYS A 112 5.75 23.13 9.34
C CYS A 112 5.33 22.66 7.94
N TYR A 113 4.03 22.53 7.70
CA TYR A 113 3.44 22.15 6.42
C TYR A 113 2.61 23.32 5.87
N LYS A 114 2.74 23.56 4.56
CA LYS A 114 2.14 24.70 3.86
C LYS A 114 1.53 24.25 2.54
N VAL A 115 0.49 24.94 2.09
CA VAL A 115 -0.09 24.72 0.76
C VAL A 115 0.90 25.25 -0.29
N LYS A 116 1.49 24.34 -1.08
CA LYS A 116 2.47 24.68 -2.13
C LYS A 116 1.85 24.85 -3.52
N ASP A 117 0.65 24.33 -3.72
CA ASP A 117 -0.06 24.37 -5.00
C ASP A 117 -1.53 24.80 -4.76
N PRO A 118 -1.78 26.12 -4.60
CA PRO A 118 -3.12 26.64 -4.34
C PRO A 118 -4.08 26.38 -5.49
N ASP A 119 -3.62 26.45 -6.75
CA ASP A 119 -4.46 26.23 -7.93
C ASP A 119 -4.98 24.80 -7.98
N LYS A 120 -4.14 23.81 -7.65
CA LYS A 120 -4.57 22.42 -7.54
C LYS A 120 -5.55 22.22 -6.38
N LEU A 121 -5.33 22.86 -5.24
CA LEU A 121 -6.26 22.78 -4.11
C LEU A 121 -7.65 23.30 -4.49
N ILE A 122 -7.72 24.47 -5.13
CA ILE A 122 -8.98 25.05 -5.61
C ILE A 122 -9.64 24.16 -6.65
N ARG A 123 -8.85 23.57 -7.57
CA ARG A 123 -9.39 22.63 -8.58
C ARG A 123 -10.02 21.39 -7.93
N ILE A 124 -9.34 20.78 -6.96
CA ILE A 124 -9.86 19.59 -6.25
C ILE A 124 -11.09 19.95 -5.42
N ALA A 125 -11.09 21.09 -4.74
CA ALA A 125 -12.25 21.56 -4.00
C ALA A 125 -13.49 21.68 -4.90
N LYS A 126 -13.34 22.30 -6.09
CA LYS A 126 -14.43 22.39 -7.08
C LYS A 126 -14.87 21.02 -7.60
N GLU A 127 -13.93 20.12 -7.84
CA GLU A 127 -14.22 18.73 -8.24
C GLU A 127 -15.04 17.97 -7.18
N TRP A 128 -14.89 18.35 -5.91
CA TRP A 128 -15.58 17.76 -4.77
C TRP A 128 -16.81 18.56 -4.30
N ASP A 129 -17.27 19.52 -5.10
CA ASP A 129 -18.40 20.41 -4.82
C ASP A 129 -18.23 21.23 -3.52
N ILE A 130 -17.00 21.60 -3.18
CA ILE A 130 -16.67 22.48 -2.06
C ILE A 130 -16.62 23.94 -2.54
N GLU A 131 -17.35 24.83 -1.87
CA GLU A 131 -17.36 26.26 -2.20
C GLU A 131 -15.96 26.86 -2.04
N THR A 132 -15.52 27.70 -2.99
CA THR A 132 -14.14 28.24 -3.02
C THR A 132 -14.08 29.76 -2.99
N GLU A 133 -15.16 30.45 -3.35
CA GLU A 133 -15.15 31.91 -3.49
C GLU A 133 -15.00 32.60 -2.12
N GLY A 134 -14.04 33.52 -2.02
CA GLY A 134 -13.83 34.34 -0.82
C GLY A 134 -13.23 33.62 0.40
N LYS A 135 -12.87 32.34 0.29
CA LYS A 135 -12.24 31.59 1.39
C LYS A 135 -10.73 31.85 1.48
N ASP A 136 -10.22 31.86 2.71
CA ASP A 136 -8.78 31.72 2.92
C ASP A 136 -8.29 30.35 2.43
N ILE A 137 -7.05 30.30 1.96
CA ILE A 137 -6.50 29.07 1.38
C ILE A 137 -6.36 27.94 2.41
N TYR A 138 -6.13 28.27 3.69
CA TYR A 138 -6.01 27.27 4.75
C TYR A 138 -7.36 26.81 5.26
N ASP A 139 -8.36 27.71 5.34
CA ASP A 139 -9.75 27.30 5.58
C ASP A 139 -10.21 26.30 4.50
N LEU A 140 -9.92 26.59 3.22
CA LEU A 140 -10.21 25.69 2.12
C LEU A 140 -9.43 24.37 2.23
N ALA A 141 -8.14 24.43 2.61
CA ALA A 141 -7.32 23.23 2.80
C ALA A 141 -7.88 22.31 3.89
N HIS A 142 -8.30 22.88 5.02
CA HIS A 142 -8.87 22.14 6.13
C HIS A 142 -10.21 21.51 5.74
N GLU A 143 -11.05 22.20 4.99
CA GLU A 143 -12.33 21.67 4.51
C GLU A 143 -12.15 20.55 3.48
N VAL A 144 -11.22 20.69 2.54
CA VAL A 144 -10.84 19.62 1.59
C VAL A 144 -10.31 18.41 2.34
N ALA A 145 -9.39 18.62 3.29
CA ALA A 145 -8.83 17.55 4.11
C ALA A 145 -9.91 16.82 4.92
N TYR A 146 -10.79 17.55 5.58
CA TYR A 146 -11.89 16.99 6.36
C TYR A 146 -12.86 16.21 5.47
N THR A 147 -13.20 16.74 4.30
CA THR A 147 -14.05 16.04 3.32
C THR A 147 -13.43 14.71 2.91
N GLY A 148 -12.12 14.68 2.65
CA GLY A 148 -11.39 13.44 2.38
C GLY A 148 -11.39 12.45 3.54
N LEU A 149 -11.22 12.94 4.78
CA LEU A 149 -11.28 12.08 5.99
C LEU A 149 -12.66 11.44 6.19
N MET A 150 -13.73 12.14 5.82
CA MET A 150 -15.10 11.63 5.93
C MET A 150 -15.41 10.46 4.98
N GLU A 151 -14.58 10.22 3.96
CA GLU A 151 -14.74 9.06 3.06
C GLU A 151 -14.41 7.71 3.74
N TYR A 152 -13.67 7.72 4.85
CA TYR A 152 -13.24 6.50 5.53
C TYR A 152 -14.27 5.89 6.49
N GLY A 153 -15.37 6.60 6.75
CA GLY A 153 -16.38 6.21 7.75
C GLY A 153 -17.81 6.22 7.24
N LYS A 154 -18.03 6.30 5.92
CA LYS A 154 -19.37 6.44 5.33
C LYS A 154 -20.27 5.23 5.66
N PRO A 155 -21.42 5.45 6.36
CA PRO A 155 -22.37 4.37 6.62
C PRO A 155 -23.29 4.08 5.42
N PHE A 156 -23.46 5.05 4.51
CA PHE A 156 -24.32 4.95 3.33
C PHE A 156 -23.67 5.65 2.12
N GLY A 157 -24.03 5.22 0.90
CA GLY A 157 -23.53 5.78 -0.36
C GLY A 157 -22.23 5.13 -0.84
N THR A 158 -21.56 5.79 -1.79
CA THR A 158 -20.26 5.39 -2.33
C THR A 158 -19.18 6.41 -1.95
N GLN A 159 -17.92 6.03 -2.17
CA GLN A 159 -16.82 6.99 -2.12
C GLN A 159 -17.05 8.09 -3.18
N ARG A 160 -16.61 9.32 -2.89
CA ARG A 160 -16.66 10.44 -3.84
C ARG A 160 -15.63 10.29 -4.96
N PHE A 161 -14.52 9.62 -4.68
CA PHE A 161 -13.35 9.43 -5.54
C PHE A 161 -12.75 8.05 -5.33
#